data_AF-A0A6T9SZ94-F1
#
_entry.id   AF-A0A6T9SZ94-F1
#
_cell.length_a   1.000
_cell.length_b   1.000
_cell.length_c   1.000
_cell.angle_alpha   90.00
_cell.angle_beta   90.00
_cell.angle_gamma   90.00
#
_symmetry.space_group_name_H-M   'P 1'
#
loop_
_entity.id
_entity.type
_entity.pdbx_description
1 polymer ?
#
loop_
_entity_poly.entity_id
_entity_poly.type
_entity_poly.pdbx_seq_one_letter_code
_entity_poly.pdbx_strand_id
1 'polypeptide(L)'
;MFMQRVANLVVLALCLVGLAAAKETGVECAAATCSSNSTTQGSVMLQRSQKRASAHIFESEENSDFCCFYGDSCNACQSASKPGDWCATSKANCESCSPGASMWCSSHGQGAAPGPAPAPPAPTPGHGGHGGGSAGNGHSGNSGNSGNNGKWDGTSMKMTHYWDCSGQGCDAATLQPWNMDKYITPPGYGPQDPADFGGAKYGEKMWLTGAASDALSALMGPDDGCCGGDPNDGGVGGCGKCLLIQNPDSTNPDWTAVVMKKNRCPPHSHGCAGNKPHFDIAAPGFDNLQYSTANVCGVRPGTGFASQQQSETLGKWYSQCANTAECQHLCDGLPAAFQKGCKLFASWGWRRGNPSGVKFRAVECPQAFVSHVGSLFGAGGPALLETA
;
A
#
# COMPACT_ATOMS: atom_id res chain seq x y z
N MET A 1 38.93 -66.29 0.26
CA MET A 1 37.53 -66.38 0.72
C MET A 1 36.78 -65.20 0.14
N PHE A 2 36.24 -65.42 -1.06
CA PHE A 2 35.70 -64.41 -1.96
C PHE A 2 34.32 -64.93 -2.40
N MET A 3 33.40 -65.10 -1.44
CA MET A 3 32.06 -65.63 -1.72
C MET A 3 31.06 -65.37 -0.57
N GLN A 4 30.96 -64.12 -0.08
CA GLN A 4 29.89 -63.76 0.85
C GLN A 4 29.50 -62.27 0.79
N ARG A 5 29.45 -61.65 -0.41
CA ARG A 5 28.96 -60.25 -0.59
C ARG A 5 28.26 -60.02 -1.94
N VAL A 6 27.45 -60.97 -2.42
CA VAL A 6 26.67 -60.81 -3.68
C VAL A 6 25.16 -61.08 -3.50
N ALA A 7 24.68 -61.39 -2.29
CA ALA A 7 23.29 -61.80 -2.07
C ALA A 7 22.29 -60.69 -1.70
N ASN A 8 22.69 -59.41 -1.60
CA ASN A 8 21.77 -58.32 -1.21
C ASN A 8 21.51 -57.27 -2.32
N LEU A 9 21.88 -57.57 -3.57
CA LEU A 9 21.71 -56.64 -4.70
C LEU A 9 20.65 -57.09 -5.73
N VAL A 10 19.77 -58.03 -5.37
CA VAL A 10 18.72 -58.58 -6.28
C VAL A 10 17.28 -58.32 -5.79
N VAL A 11 17.08 -57.73 -4.60
CA VAL A 11 15.72 -57.34 -4.14
C VAL A 11 15.31 -55.96 -4.69
N LEU A 12 16.18 -55.29 -5.42
CA LEU A 12 15.95 -53.96 -6.02
C LEU A 12 15.73 -54.06 -7.55
N ALA A 13 14.77 -54.87 -8.02
CA ALA A 13 14.48 -54.91 -9.46
C ALA A 13 13.06 -55.33 -9.88
N LEU A 14 12.20 -55.84 -9.00
CA LEU A 14 10.89 -56.37 -9.41
C LEU A 14 9.79 -56.01 -8.42
N CYS A 15 9.43 -54.73 -8.37
CA CYS A 15 8.09 -54.30 -7.97
C CYS A 15 7.77 -52.96 -8.63
N LEU A 16 6.80 -53.02 -9.55
CA LEU A 16 5.87 -51.96 -9.92
C LEU A 16 6.32 -50.93 -10.96
N VAL A 17 6.38 -51.44 -12.20
CA VAL A 17 5.69 -50.80 -13.33
C VAL A 17 4.21 -50.65 -12.99
N GLY A 18 3.69 -49.42 -13.00
CA GLY A 18 2.25 -49.15 -12.96
C GLY A 18 1.88 -47.93 -12.12
N LEU A 19 1.89 -46.74 -12.70
CA LEU A 19 0.68 -45.91 -12.91
C LEU A 19 1.10 -44.59 -13.55
N ALA A 20 0.56 -44.34 -14.74
CA ALA A 20 0.58 -43.05 -15.39
C ALA A 20 -0.60 -42.19 -14.90
N ALA A 21 -0.37 -40.88 -14.95
CA ALA A 21 -1.35 -39.78 -15.05
C ALA A 21 -2.24 -39.45 -13.84
N ALA A 22 -1.94 -38.32 -13.19
CA ALA A 22 -2.92 -37.27 -12.90
C ALA A 22 -2.18 -35.92 -12.73
N LYS A 23 -2.73 -34.89 -13.36
CA LYS A 23 -2.26 -33.50 -13.45
C LYS A 23 -3.41 -32.67 -12.89
N GLU A 24 -3.18 -31.86 -11.86
CA GLU A 24 -4.00 -30.72 -11.38
C GLU A 24 -3.24 -30.09 -10.19
N THR A 25 -2.66 -28.88 -10.34
CA THR A 25 -3.18 -27.54 -9.95
C THR A 25 -3.50 -27.36 -8.46
N GLY A 26 -2.77 -26.45 -7.80
CA GLY A 26 -3.12 -25.89 -6.50
C GLY A 26 -1.89 -25.66 -5.60
N VAL A 27 -1.27 -24.49 -5.67
CA VAL A 27 -0.37 -24.04 -4.59
C VAL A 27 -1.22 -23.25 -3.61
N GLU A 28 -1.64 -23.94 -2.56
CA GLU A 28 -2.34 -23.39 -1.41
C GLU A 28 -1.30 -22.77 -0.47
N CYS A 29 -1.45 -21.50 -0.11
CA CYS A 29 -0.64 -20.88 0.94
C CYS A 29 -1.00 -21.54 2.27
N ALA A 30 -0.19 -22.52 2.69
CA ALA A 30 -0.36 -23.20 3.96
C ALA A 30 -0.15 -22.20 5.11
N ALA A 31 -1.25 -21.87 5.78
CA ALA A 31 -1.24 -21.26 7.10
C ALA A 31 -0.60 -22.24 8.09
N ALA A 32 0.66 -21.97 8.47
CA ALA A 32 1.32 -22.72 9.52
C ALA A 32 0.71 -22.34 10.88
N THR A 33 -0.15 -23.21 11.40
CA THR A 33 -0.56 -23.25 12.80
C THR A 33 0.61 -23.76 13.66
N CYS A 34 1.36 -22.84 14.28
CA CYS A 34 2.34 -23.21 15.30
C CYS A 34 1.64 -23.44 16.64
N SER A 35 1.36 -24.72 16.95
CA SER A 35 1.09 -25.16 18.32
C SER A 35 2.38 -25.15 19.12
N SER A 36 2.44 -24.37 20.21
CA SER A 36 3.53 -24.41 21.18
C SER A 36 3.02 -24.94 22.51
N ASN A 37 3.39 -26.16 22.86
CA ASN A 37 3.32 -26.68 24.21
C ASN A 37 4.71 -26.56 24.86
N SER A 38 4.83 -25.76 25.91
CA SER A 38 5.86 -25.96 26.94
C SER A 38 5.47 -25.25 28.25
N THR A 39 5.11 -26.07 29.23
CA THR A 39 5.10 -25.78 30.68
C THR A 39 6.58 -25.69 31.13
N THR A 40 7.06 -24.82 32.03
CA THR A 40 6.78 -24.79 33.49
C THR A 40 7.50 -23.60 34.17
N GLN A 41 6.76 -22.92 35.06
CA GLN A 41 7.13 -22.26 36.35
C GLN A 41 8.33 -21.30 36.53
N GLY A 42 8.03 -20.14 37.14
CA GLY A 42 8.97 -19.35 37.97
C GLY A 42 8.53 -17.90 38.23
N SER A 43 7.85 -17.66 39.35
CA SER A 43 7.31 -16.37 39.83
C SER A 43 8.35 -15.27 40.10
N VAL A 44 7.92 -13.99 40.11
CA VAL A 44 8.01 -13.03 41.26
C VAL A 44 7.37 -11.68 40.89
N MET A 45 6.60 -11.13 41.83
CA MET A 45 5.89 -9.84 41.78
C MET A 45 6.80 -8.62 41.61
N LEU A 46 6.30 -7.58 40.93
CA LEU A 46 6.39 -6.20 41.44
C LEU A 46 5.23 -5.33 40.89
N GLN A 47 4.25 -5.06 41.75
CA GLN A 47 3.29 -3.97 41.56
C GLN A 47 3.97 -2.63 41.78
N ARG A 48 3.82 -1.68 40.85
CA ARG A 48 3.98 -0.25 41.15
C ARG A 48 3.10 0.62 40.25
N SER A 49 1.98 1.02 40.86
CA SER A 49 1.34 2.35 40.79
C SER A 49 1.27 3.07 39.44
N GLN A 50 0.10 2.97 38.80
CA GLN A 50 -0.43 4.01 37.94
C GLN A 50 -0.68 5.29 38.77
N LYS A 51 0.04 6.36 38.47
CA LYS A 51 -0.38 7.73 38.80
C LYS A 51 -0.91 8.39 37.54
N ARG A 52 -2.23 8.61 37.52
CA ARG A 52 -2.89 9.57 36.61
C ARG A 52 -2.23 10.94 36.80
N ALA A 53 -1.63 11.46 35.74
CA ALA A 53 -1.40 12.88 35.60
C ALA A 53 -2.56 13.43 34.77
N SER A 54 -3.54 14.03 35.45
CA SER A 54 -4.51 14.92 34.80
C SER A 54 -3.74 16.14 34.30
N ALA A 55 -3.65 16.32 32.98
CA ALA A 55 -3.23 17.58 32.41
C ALA A 55 -4.43 18.54 32.49
N HIS A 56 -4.22 19.62 33.23
CA HIS A 56 -5.11 20.77 33.32
C HIS A 56 -5.43 21.32 31.93
N ILE A 57 -6.72 21.39 31.63
CA ILE A 57 -7.29 22.09 30.48
C ILE A 57 -7.18 23.58 30.77
N PHE A 58 -6.56 24.33 29.85
CA PHE A 58 -6.71 25.78 29.76
C PHE A 58 -8.16 26.10 29.40
N GLU A 59 -8.82 26.88 30.25
CA GLU A 59 -10.10 27.55 29.98
C GLU A 59 -9.91 28.77 29.04
N SER A 60 -11.01 29.12 28.34
CA SER A 60 -11.23 30.16 27.31
C SER A 60 -10.80 29.77 25.87
N GLU A 61 -11.64 29.78 24.83
CA GLU A 61 -12.99 30.33 24.60
C GLU A 61 -13.65 29.56 23.42
N GLU A 62 -14.98 29.41 23.50
CA GLU A 62 -15.95 29.04 22.44
C GLU A 62 -15.82 27.71 21.68
N ASN A 63 -16.52 26.70 22.21
CA ASN A 63 -17.43 25.78 21.51
C ASN A 63 -17.35 25.74 19.97
N SER A 64 -16.44 24.91 19.44
CA SER A 64 -16.52 24.45 18.06
C SER A 64 -17.11 23.04 18.02
N ASP A 65 -18.06 22.80 17.12
CA ASP A 65 -18.43 21.45 16.75
C ASP A 65 -17.17 20.65 16.37
N PHE A 66 -17.10 19.38 16.77
CA PHE A 66 -15.98 18.53 16.46
C PHE A 66 -16.44 17.11 16.11
N CYS A 67 -15.64 16.43 15.31
CA CYS A 67 -15.81 15.01 15.05
C CYS A 67 -15.02 14.18 16.04
N CYS A 68 -15.69 13.31 16.78
CA CYS A 68 -15.02 12.29 17.57
C CYS A 68 -14.84 11.04 16.72
N PHE A 69 -13.61 10.57 16.54
CA PHE A 69 -13.30 9.38 15.75
C PHE A 69 -13.50 8.08 16.54
N TYR A 70 -13.26 8.13 17.86
CA TYR A 70 -13.39 6.99 18.77
C TYR A 70 -13.82 7.45 20.17
N GLY A 71 -14.90 6.88 20.68
CA GLY A 71 -15.41 7.12 22.04
C GLY A 71 -16.87 6.71 22.18
N ASP A 72 -17.31 6.42 23.40
CA ASP A 72 -18.69 5.99 23.66
C ASP A 72 -19.68 7.17 23.70
N SER A 73 -19.17 8.39 23.82
CA SER A 73 -19.93 9.64 23.79
C SER A 73 -19.01 10.82 23.51
N CYS A 74 -19.60 11.98 23.18
CA CYS A 74 -18.85 13.22 22.96
C CYS A 74 -17.99 13.66 24.15
N ASN A 75 -18.42 13.35 25.39
CA ASN A 75 -17.67 13.66 26.61
C ASN A 75 -16.59 12.62 26.94
N ALA A 76 -16.61 11.46 26.26
CA ALA A 76 -15.64 10.37 26.42
C ALA A 76 -14.80 10.18 25.15
N CYS A 77 -14.70 11.22 24.33
CA CYS A 77 -13.97 11.15 23.08
C CYS A 77 -12.47 10.92 23.33
N GLN A 78 -11.95 9.80 22.81
CA GLN A 78 -10.54 9.42 22.95
C GLN A 78 -9.69 10.05 21.84
N SER A 79 -10.30 10.35 20.70
CA SER A 79 -9.64 10.98 19.55
C SER A 79 -10.62 11.91 18.84
N ALA A 80 -10.31 13.21 18.83
CA ALA A 80 -11.14 14.25 18.24
C ALA A 80 -10.43 14.95 17.07
N SER A 81 -11.22 15.37 16.08
CA SER A 81 -10.76 16.25 15.00
C SER A 81 -10.31 17.59 15.55
N LYS A 82 -9.27 18.17 14.97
CA LYS A 82 -8.81 19.51 15.31
C LYS A 82 -9.69 20.57 14.62
N PRO A 83 -9.78 21.79 15.18
CA PRO A 83 -10.43 22.90 14.50
C PRO A 83 -9.83 23.13 13.11
N GLY A 84 -10.68 23.17 12.08
CA GLY A 84 -10.27 23.32 10.68
C GLY A 84 -10.05 22.01 9.91
N ASP A 85 -10.05 20.85 10.58
CA ASP A 85 -10.04 19.56 9.90
C ASP A 85 -11.36 19.35 9.13
N TRP A 86 -11.31 18.75 7.94
CA TRP A 86 -12.52 18.51 7.15
C TRP A 86 -13.57 17.69 7.92
N CYS A 87 -13.15 16.72 8.72
CA CYS A 87 -14.05 15.96 9.57
C CYS A 87 -14.79 16.84 10.58
N ALA A 88 -14.21 17.96 11.01
CA ALA A 88 -14.79 18.95 11.92
C ALA A 88 -15.69 19.98 11.20
N THR A 89 -15.91 19.88 9.89
CA THR A 89 -16.68 20.90 9.13
C THR A 89 -18.16 20.58 8.98
N SER A 90 -18.56 19.31 9.12
CA SER A 90 -19.98 18.93 9.20
C SER A 90 -20.16 17.52 9.75
N LYS A 91 -21.38 17.23 10.25
CA LYS A 91 -21.78 15.87 10.68
C LYS A 91 -21.59 14.81 9.59
N ALA A 92 -21.97 15.12 8.34
CA ALA A 92 -21.81 14.20 7.22
C ALA A 92 -20.33 13.89 6.92
N ASN A 93 -19.47 14.90 7.07
CA ASN A 93 -18.03 14.75 6.89
C ASN A 93 -17.43 13.91 8.02
N CYS A 94 -17.88 14.15 9.25
CA CYS A 94 -17.49 13.34 10.39
C CYS A 94 -17.82 11.86 10.21
N GLU A 95 -19.07 11.55 9.85
CA GLU A 95 -19.53 10.17 9.58
C GLU A 95 -18.80 9.51 8.41
N SER A 96 -18.25 10.30 7.48
CA SER A 96 -17.43 9.80 6.37
C SER A 96 -15.98 9.54 6.76
N CYS A 97 -15.47 10.20 7.81
CA CYS A 97 -14.09 10.04 8.25
C CYS A 97 -13.86 8.74 9.02
N SER A 98 -14.88 8.19 9.68
CA SER A 98 -14.81 6.85 10.25
C SER A 98 -16.20 6.19 10.28
N PRO A 99 -16.68 5.66 9.13
CA PRO A 99 -18.03 5.13 9.00
C PRO A 99 -18.34 4.08 10.07
N GLY A 100 -19.35 4.36 10.90
CA GLY A 100 -19.82 3.48 11.97
C GLY A 100 -19.06 3.58 13.31
N ALA A 101 -18.00 4.39 13.40
CA ALA A 101 -17.26 4.62 14.65
C ALA A 101 -17.16 6.10 15.04
N SER A 102 -17.20 7.02 14.06
CA SER A 102 -17.19 8.46 14.34
C SER A 102 -18.55 8.98 14.79
N MET A 103 -18.55 9.95 15.68
CA MET A 103 -19.75 10.69 16.09
C MET A 103 -19.51 12.20 16.05
N TRP A 104 -20.50 12.93 15.54
CA TRP A 104 -20.48 14.38 15.53
C TRP A 104 -20.91 14.93 16.88
N CYS A 105 -20.09 15.82 17.42
CA CYS A 105 -20.26 16.37 18.75
C CYS A 105 -20.47 17.88 18.67
N SER A 106 -21.72 18.28 18.92
CA SER A 106 -22.12 19.68 19.02
C SER A 106 -22.33 20.07 20.47
N SER A 107 -21.86 21.25 20.85
CA SER A 107 -22.00 21.82 22.19
C SER A 107 -23.44 22.19 22.56
N HIS A 108 -24.40 22.07 21.62
CA HIS A 108 -25.81 22.28 21.87
C HIS A 108 -26.53 20.97 22.25
N GLY A 109 -26.42 20.59 23.53
CA GLY A 109 -27.50 19.91 24.25
C GLY A 109 -27.58 18.39 24.12
N GLN A 110 -27.60 17.74 25.27
CA GLN A 110 -27.92 16.32 25.43
C GLN A 110 -29.38 16.00 25.09
N GLY A 111 -29.59 14.84 24.47
CA GLY A 111 -30.78 14.00 24.66
C GLY A 111 -31.95 14.16 23.68
N ALA A 112 -32.03 13.26 22.68
CA ALA A 112 -33.32 12.76 22.18
C ALA A 112 -33.12 11.39 21.49
N ALA A 113 -33.93 10.41 21.90
CA ALA A 113 -34.04 9.10 21.28
C ALA A 113 -34.51 9.18 19.80
N PRO A 114 -34.25 8.17 18.96
CA PRO A 114 -34.64 8.22 17.54
C PRO A 114 -36.16 8.19 17.38
N GLY A 115 -36.72 9.22 16.73
CA GLY A 115 -38.10 9.22 16.23
C GLY A 115 -38.22 8.44 14.91
N PRO A 116 -39.40 7.86 14.59
CA PRO A 116 -39.57 6.99 13.44
C PRO A 116 -39.46 7.74 12.11
N ALA A 117 -38.87 7.08 11.12
CA ALA A 117 -38.67 7.58 9.76
C ALA A 117 -40.01 7.88 9.04
N PRO A 118 -40.12 8.99 8.30
CA PRO A 118 -41.28 9.25 7.45
C PRO A 118 -41.26 8.36 6.20
N ALA A 119 -42.44 7.84 5.85
CA ALA A 119 -42.66 6.96 4.71
C ALA A 119 -42.53 7.69 3.36
N PRO A 120 -42.04 7.02 2.30
CA PRO A 120 -41.91 7.61 0.96
C PRO A 120 -43.28 7.79 0.28
N PRO A 121 -43.48 8.85 -0.53
CA PRO A 121 -44.70 9.05 -1.30
C PRO A 121 -44.84 8.07 -2.48
N ALA A 122 -46.10 7.69 -2.73
CA ALA A 122 -46.53 6.72 -3.74
C ALA A 122 -46.36 7.20 -5.21
N PRO A 123 -46.18 6.28 -6.17
CA PRO A 123 -46.00 6.61 -7.59
C PRO A 123 -47.32 6.97 -8.28
N THR A 124 -47.27 7.94 -9.19
CA THR A 124 -48.39 8.31 -10.07
C THR A 124 -48.43 7.42 -11.33
N PRO A 125 -49.62 7.18 -11.93
CA PRO A 125 -49.81 6.20 -13.00
C PRO A 125 -49.39 6.72 -14.38
N GLY A 126 -48.75 5.85 -15.18
CA GLY A 126 -48.39 6.12 -16.56
C GLY A 126 -49.58 6.03 -17.53
N HIS A 127 -49.66 7.00 -18.44
CA HIS A 127 -50.38 6.88 -19.70
C HIS A 127 -49.40 6.44 -20.81
N GLY A 128 -49.79 5.43 -21.57
CA GLY A 128 -48.97 4.81 -22.61
C GLY A 128 -48.95 5.55 -23.94
N GLY A 129 -48.17 4.99 -24.88
CA GLY A 129 -48.36 5.24 -26.32
C GLY A 129 -47.07 5.34 -27.15
N HIS A 130 -46.63 4.18 -27.66
CA HIS A 130 -46.13 3.91 -29.03
C HIS A 130 -44.87 4.63 -29.58
N GLY A 131 -44.00 3.82 -30.21
CA GLY A 131 -43.12 4.27 -31.30
C GLY A 131 -41.83 3.48 -31.42
N GLY A 132 -41.71 2.64 -32.45
CA GLY A 132 -40.63 1.67 -32.63
C GLY A 132 -39.25 2.25 -32.98
N GLY A 133 -38.24 1.38 -32.94
CA GLY A 133 -36.89 1.70 -33.40
C GLY A 133 -35.88 0.63 -33.01
N SER A 134 -35.58 -0.26 -33.95
CA SER A 134 -34.67 -1.40 -33.84
C SER A 134 -33.19 -0.98 -33.98
N ALA A 135 -32.30 -1.70 -33.27
CA ALA A 135 -30.85 -1.91 -33.43
C ALA A 135 -30.19 -1.83 -32.03
N GLY A 136 -29.43 -2.78 -31.51
CA GLY A 136 -28.76 -3.94 -32.10
C GLY A 136 -27.50 -4.16 -31.26
N ASN A 137 -27.38 -5.36 -30.69
CA ASN A 137 -26.19 -6.02 -30.15
C ASN A 137 -25.41 -5.45 -28.96
N GLY A 138 -25.49 -6.21 -27.86
CA GLY A 138 -24.33 -7.01 -27.45
C GLY A 138 -23.51 -6.49 -26.27
N HIS A 139 -24.10 -6.49 -25.07
CA HIS A 139 -23.30 -6.64 -23.85
C HIS A 139 -22.67 -8.04 -23.85
N SER A 140 -21.36 -8.11 -24.11
CA SER A 140 -20.54 -9.27 -23.75
C SER A 140 -19.52 -8.79 -22.72
N GLY A 141 -19.72 -9.23 -21.47
CA GLY A 141 -18.61 -9.36 -20.56
C GLY A 141 -17.57 -10.28 -21.18
N ASN A 142 -16.29 -9.95 -21.01
CA ASN A 142 -15.23 -10.92 -21.15
C ASN A 142 -14.10 -10.60 -20.17
N SER A 143 -14.17 -11.29 -19.03
CA SER A 143 -12.98 -11.72 -18.30
C SER A 143 -12.17 -12.60 -19.26
N GLY A 144 -10.95 -12.20 -19.57
CA GLY A 144 -10.14 -12.86 -20.58
C GLY A 144 -8.71 -12.38 -20.57
N ASN A 145 -7.92 -12.99 -19.70
CA ASN A 145 -6.46 -13.03 -19.77
C ASN A 145 -6.03 -13.43 -21.19
N SER A 146 -5.41 -12.51 -21.93
CA SER A 146 -4.75 -12.80 -23.20
C SER A 146 -3.62 -11.79 -23.41
N GLY A 147 -2.42 -12.31 -23.67
CA GLY A 147 -1.19 -11.54 -23.77
C GLY A 147 -1.28 -10.38 -24.77
N ASN A 148 -1.36 -9.16 -24.25
CA ASN A 148 -1.23 -7.95 -25.07
C ASN A 148 0.26 -7.68 -25.33
N ASN A 149 0.75 -8.11 -26.48
CA ASN A 149 1.95 -7.54 -27.09
C ASN A 149 1.68 -6.05 -27.42
N GLY A 150 2.18 -5.14 -26.58
CA GLY A 150 2.45 -3.75 -26.96
C GLY A 150 1.36 -2.67 -26.76
N LYS A 151 0.13 -2.99 -26.34
CA LYS A 151 -0.90 -1.96 -26.09
C LYS A 151 -0.88 -1.46 -24.64
N TRP A 152 -0.92 -0.14 -24.46
CA TRP A 152 -1.05 0.55 -23.17
C TRP A 152 -2.53 0.76 -22.84
N ASP A 153 -2.91 0.65 -21.55
CA ASP A 153 -4.28 0.89 -21.09
C ASP A 153 -4.57 2.39 -20.98
N GLY A 154 -3.52 3.19 -20.73
CA GLY A 154 -3.57 4.64 -20.80
C GLY A 154 -2.20 5.27 -20.98
N THR A 155 -2.19 6.55 -21.37
CA THR A 155 -0.98 7.32 -21.71
C THR A 155 -0.88 8.66 -20.99
N SER A 156 -1.78 8.90 -20.05
CA SER A 156 -1.92 10.21 -19.38
C SER A 156 -1.97 10.04 -17.85
N MET A 157 -1.23 9.05 -17.33
CA MET A 157 -1.05 8.91 -15.89
C MET A 157 -0.06 9.95 -15.40
N LYS A 158 -0.36 10.53 -14.24
CA LYS A 158 0.60 11.36 -13.51
C LYS A 158 1.42 10.50 -12.57
N MET A 159 2.66 10.88 -12.35
CA MET A 159 3.44 10.32 -11.26
C MET A 159 4.06 11.41 -10.41
N THR A 160 4.33 11.08 -9.16
CA THR A 160 5.22 11.83 -8.25
C THR A 160 6.15 10.84 -7.55
N HIS A 161 6.88 11.30 -6.55
CA HIS A 161 7.74 10.47 -5.73
C HIS A 161 7.64 10.88 -4.26
N TYR A 162 7.84 9.91 -3.36
CA TYR A 162 7.87 10.12 -1.92
C TYR A 162 8.82 9.13 -1.24
N TRP A 163 9.23 9.46 -0.01
CA TRP A 163 9.82 8.51 0.93
C TRP A 163 9.73 9.05 2.35
N ASP A 164 8.59 8.81 2.99
CA ASP A 164 8.25 9.36 4.30
C ASP A 164 8.63 8.40 5.46
N CYS A 165 9.17 7.23 5.15
CA CYS A 165 9.49 6.13 6.06
C CYS A 165 8.30 5.55 6.84
N SER A 166 7.07 6.05 6.67
CA SER A 166 5.89 5.52 7.32
C SER A 166 5.51 4.17 6.71
N GLY A 167 4.87 3.30 7.49
CA GLY A 167 4.30 2.07 6.95
C GLY A 167 3.33 2.36 5.80
N GLN A 168 3.24 1.43 4.85
CA GLN A 168 2.40 1.58 3.67
C GLN A 168 0.99 1.06 3.97
N GLY A 169 -0.06 1.68 3.43
CA GLY A 169 -1.46 1.33 3.75
C GLY A 169 -1.78 -0.17 3.68
N CYS A 170 -1.25 -0.87 2.67
CA CYS A 170 -1.43 -2.30 2.51
C CYS A 170 -0.79 -3.15 3.62
N ASP A 171 0.12 -2.60 4.44
CA ASP A 171 0.75 -3.28 5.58
C ASP A 171 -0.06 -3.14 6.88
N ALA A 172 -1.00 -2.19 6.94
CA ALA A 172 -1.64 -1.77 8.19
C ALA A 172 -2.40 -2.92 8.87
N ALA A 173 -3.16 -3.69 8.10
CA ALA A 173 -3.90 -4.83 8.62
C ALA A 173 -2.98 -6.01 8.99
N THR A 174 -1.80 -6.11 8.37
CA THR A 174 -0.81 -7.16 8.63
C THR A 174 -0.13 -6.97 9.99
N LEU A 175 0.16 -5.73 10.39
CA LEU A 175 0.83 -5.42 11.65
C LEU A 175 -0.03 -5.79 12.87
N GLN A 176 0.37 -6.83 13.62
CA GLN A 176 -0.40 -7.35 14.74
C GLN A 176 0.50 -7.84 15.90
N PRO A 177 0.33 -7.34 17.14
CA PRO A 177 -0.57 -6.25 17.52
C PRO A 177 -0.11 -4.90 16.94
N TRP A 178 -1.04 -3.95 16.82
CA TRP A 178 -0.71 -2.61 16.34
C TRP A 178 0.37 -1.96 17.21
N ASN A 179 1.44 -1.49 16.57
CA ASN A 179 2.50 -0.73 17.21
C ASN A 179 3.04 0.31 16.21
N MET A 180 2.82 1.59 16.50
CA MET A 180 3.17 2.68 15.58
C MET A 180 4.67 2.77 15.29
N ASP A 181 5.54 2.35 16.22
CA ASP A 181 7.00 2.34 16.02
C ASP A 181 7.44 1.23 15.07
N LYS A 182 6.58 0.22 14.85
CA LYS A 182 6.79 -0.88 13.92
C LYS A 182 6.07 -0.67 12.59
N TYR A 183 5.26 0.39 12.48
CA TYR A 183 4.61 0.78 11.23
C TYR A 183 5.51 1.74 10.44
N ILE A 184 6.58 1.17 9.89
CA ILE A 184 7.61 1.88 9.11
C ILE A 184 7.89 1.12 7.80
N THR A 185 8.27 1.82 6.75
CA THR A 185 8.54 1.17 5.45
C THR A 185 9.90 0.45 5.46
N PRO A 186 9.98 -0.82 5.00
CA PRO A 186 11.25 -1.52 4.89
C PRO A 186 12.08 -0.97 3.71
N PRO A 187 13.44 -0.94 3.81
CA PRO A 187 14.30 -0.47 2.72
C PRO A 187 14.06 -1.19 1.38
N GLY A 188 13.74 -2.49 1.43
CA GLY A 188 13.50 -3.30 0.24
C GLY A 188 12.22 -2.96 -0.54
N TYR A 189 11.36 -2.06 -0.04
CA TYR A 189 10.24 -1.50 -0.81
C TYR A 189 10.69 -0.41 -1.79
N GLY A 190 11.90 0.12 -1.63
CA GLY A 190 12.50 1.00 -2.61
C GLY A 190 12.79 0.28 -3.93
N PRO A 191 13.29 0.99 -4.94
CA PRO A 191 13.57 0.43 -6.27
C PRO A 191 14.50 -0.79 -6.22
N GLN A 192 14.10 -1.86 -6.91
CA GLN A 192 14.84 -3.12 -7.03
C GLN A 192 15.24 -3.38 -8.49
N ASP A 193 16.44 -3.91 -8.71
CA ASP A 193 16.90 -4.34 -10.04
C ASP A 193 16.43 -5.78 -10.27
N PRO A 194 15.60 -6.07 -11.30
CA PRO A 194 15.14 -7.42 -11.61
C PRO A 194 16.28 -8.41 -11.80
N ALA A 195 17.47 -7.97 -12.23
CA ALA A 195 18.64 -8.84 -12.39
C ALA A 195 19.09 -9.49 -11.07
N ASP A 196 18.81 -8.87 -9.91
CA ASP A 196 19.09 -9.46 -8.60
C ASP A 196 18.12 -10.62 -8.25
N PHE A 197 17.05 -10.80 -9.04
CA PHE A 197 15.91 -11.69 -8.75
C PHE A 197 15.58 -12.64 -9.91
N GLY A 198 16.56 -12.93 -10.76
CA GLY A 198 16.40 -13.86 -11.90
C GLY A 198 15.94 -13.20 -13.20
N GLY A 199 15.78 -11.87 -13.22
CA GLY A 199 15.55 -11.08 -14.42
C GLY A 199 14.15 -10.50 -14.55
N ALA A 200 14.00 -9.62 -15.54
CA ALA A 200 12.75 -8.91 -15.84
C ALA A 200 11.72 -9.82 -16.52
N LYS A 201 10.45 -9.71 -16.13
CA LYS A 201 9.35 -10.50 -16.73
C LYS A 201 8.85 -9.90 -18.05
N TYR A 202 8.86 -8.57 -18.15
CA TYR A 202 8.35 -7.79 -19.28
C TYR A 202 9.44 -6.94 -19.95
N GLY A 203 10.71 -7.15 -19.60
CA GLY A 203 11.84 -6.34 -20.07
C GLY A 203 12.04 -5.03 -19.31
N GLU A 204 11.32 -4.83 -18.20
CA GLU A 204 11.47 -3.70 -17.29
C GLU A 204 12.87 -3.58 -16.70
N LYS A 205 13.25 -2.35 -16.35
CA LYS A 205 14.56 -2.03 -15.77
C LYS A 205 14.56 -2.00 -14.25
N MET A 206 13.38 -1.87 -13.65
CA MET A 206 13.23 -1.79 -12.20
C MET A 206 11.86 -2.27 -11.74
N TRP A 207 11.82 -2.78 -10.52
CA TRP A 207 10.61 -3.00 -9.76
C TRP A 207 10.50 -1.93 -8.66
N LEU A 208 9.30 -1.41 -8.48
CA LEU A 208 9.02 -0.27 -7.60
C LEU A 208 7.78 -0.58 -6.77
N THR A 209 7.68 0.01 -5.58
CA THR A 209 6.39 0.13 -4.89
C THR A 209 5.89 1.56 -4.96
N GLY A 210 4.62 1.79 -4.63
CA GLY A 210 4.11 3.15 -4.52
C GLY A 210 2.67 3.25 -4.02
N ALA A 211 2.19 4.50 -4.01
CA ALA A 211 0.85 4.87 -3.63
C ALA A 211 -0.03 5.13 -4.88
N ALA A 212 -1.09 4.35 -5.05
CA ALA A 212 -1.99 4.49 -6.20
C ALA A 212 -3.19 5.37 -5.85
N SER A 213 -3.63 6.22 -6.78
CA SER A 213 -4.91 6.93 -6.63
C SER A 213 -6.09 5.97 -6.69
N ASP A 214 -7.25 6.42 -6.22
CA ASP A 214 -8.48 5.60 -6.24
C ASP A 214 -8.88 5.19 -7.66
N ALA A 215 -8.69 6.07 -8.64
CA ALA A 215 -8.93 5.77 -10.05
C ALA A 215 -8.02 4.66 -10.59
N LEU A 216 -6.76 4.63 -10.14
CA LEU A 216 -5.80 3.61 -10.54
C LEU A 216 -6.02 2.29 -9.79
N SER A 217 -6.41 2.36 -8.53
CA SER A 217 -6.77 1.20 -7.71
C SER A 217 -8.02 0.50 -8.26
N ALA A 218 -9.03 1.25 -8.69
CA ALA A 218 -10.21 0.70 -9.36
C ALA A 218 -9.87 -0.08 -10.64
N LEU A 219 -8.86 0.36 -11.40
CA LEU A 219 -8.35 -0.37 -12.57
C LEU A 219 -7.62 -1.66 -12.17
N MET A 220 -6.86 -1.64 -11.08
CA MET A 220 -6.13 -2.80 -10.56
C MET A 220 -7.06 -3.87 -9.99
N GLY A 221 -8.27 -3.50 -9.58
CA GLY A 221 -9.28 -4.40 -9.03
C GLY A 221 -9.04 -4.73 -7.55
N PRO A 222 -9.58 -5.86 -7.06
CA PRO A 222 -9.44 -6.26 -5.66
C PRO A 222 -7.98 -6.49 -5.24
N ASP A 223 -7.72 -6.46 -3.94
CA ASP A 223 -6.44 -6.83 -3.36
C ASP A 223 -6.03 -8.26 -3.77
N ASP A 224 -4.72 -8.49 -3.96
CA ASP A 224 -4.18 -9.79 -4.32
C ASP A 224 -4.10 -10.77 -3.14
N GLY A 225 -4.16 -10.26 -1.90
CA GLY A 225 -4.11 -11.03 -0.66
C GLY A 225 -2.69 -11.45 -0.22
N CYS A 226 -1.70 -11.44 -1.11
CA CYS A 226 -0.33 -11.89 -0.80
C CYS A 226 0.60 -10.79 -0.26
N CYS A 227 0.41 -9.55 -0.70
CA CYS A 227 1.26 -8.39 -0.33
C CYS A 227 0.48 -7.41 0.56
N GLY A 228 -0.33 -7.95 1.46
CA GLY A 228 -1.19 -7.20 2.35
C GLY A 228 -2.50 -6.74 1.70
N GLY A 229 -3.28 -5.97 2.46
CA GLY A 229 -4.59 -5.48 2.07
C GLY A 229 -4.93 -4.22 2.84
N ASP A 230 -5.80 -3.39 2.26
CA ASP A 230 -6.19 -2.13 2.89
C ASP A 230 -7.70 -2.04 3.11
N PRO A 231 -8.21 -2.67 4.19
CA PRO A 231 -9.61 -2.52 4.57
C PRO A 231 -9.93 -1.11 5.06
N ASN A 232 -8.92 -0.32 5.46
CA ASN A 232 -9.09 0.98 6.10
C ASN A 232 -9.29 2.11 5.08
N ASP A 233 -8.92 1.89 3.84
CA ASP A 233 -9.13 2.82 2.73
C ASP A 233 -10.58 2.89 2.22
N GLY A 234 -11.51 2.17 2.85
CA GLY A 234 -12.83 1.91 2.30
C GLY A 234 -12.82 0.80 1.23
N GLY A 235 -11.76 -0.01 1.20
CA GLY A 235 -11.68 -1.21 0.34
C GLY A 235 -11.52 -0.91 -1.16
N VAL A 236 -10.84 0.19 -1.52
CA VAL A 236 -10.64 0.59 -2.93
C VAL A 236 -9.88 -0.48 -3.74
N GLY A 237 -9.14 -1.37 -3.07
CA GLY A 237 -8.48 -2.52 -3.68
C GLY A 237 -7.10 -2.24 -4.26
N GLY A 238 -6.51 -3.23 -4.91
CA GLY A 238 -5.27 -3.13 -5.66
C GLY A 238 -4.01 -3.44 -4.86
N CYS A 239 -4.07 -3.69 -3.54
CA CYS A 239 -2.88 -4.05 -2.77
C CYS A 239 -2.23 -5.31 -3.36
N GLY A 240 -0.92 -5.23 -3.61
CA GLY A 240 -0.17 -6.30 -4.25
C GLY A 240 -0.39 -6.45 -5.76
N LYS A 241 -1.19 -5.58 -6.40
CA LYS A 241 -1.35 -5.55 -7.86
C LYS A 241 -0.29 -4.66 -8.51
N CYS A 242 0.06 -4.97 -9.75
CA CYS A 242 1.13 -4.31 -10.48
C CYS A 242 0.67 -3.62 -11.76
N LEU A 243 1.36 -2.52 -12.09
CA LEU A 243 1.34 -1.93 -13.43
C LEU A 243 2.72 -2.02 -14.06
N LEU A 244 2.75 -2.24 -15.37
CA LEU A 244 3.92 -1.89 -16.18
C LEU A 244 3.76 -0.44 -16.62
N ILE A 245 4.79 0.38 -16.43
CA ILE A 245 4.74 1.81 -16.72
C ILE A 245 5.93 2.25 -17.58
N GLN A 246 5.76 3.32 -18.34
CA GLN A 246 6.81 3.97 -19.14
C GLN A 246 6.68 5.48 -18.98
N ASN A 247 7.81 6.16 -18.74
CA ASN A 247 7.90 7.62 -18.70
C ASN A 247 8.64 8.14 -19.95
N PRO A 248 7.92 8.52 -21.03
CA PRO A 248 8.53 9.02 -22.26
C PRO A 248 9.28 10.34 -22.08
N ASP A 249 9.01 11.09 -21.02
CA ASP A 249 9.63 12.40 -20.76
C ASP A 249 11.00 12.27 -20.07
N SER A 250 11.43 11.06 -19.70
CA SER A 250 12.71 10.78 -19.04
C SER A 250 13.90 10.74 -20.02
N THR A 251 15.13 10.77 -19.51
CA THR A 251 16.33 10.59 -20.34
C THR A 251 16.44 9.19 -20.92
N ASN A 252 15.72 8.23 -20.34
CA ASN A 252 15.62 6.85 -20.81
C ASN A 252 14.15 6.54 -21.21
N PRO A 253 13.65 7.13 -22.32
CA PRO A 253 12.22 7.10 -22.66
C PRO A 253 11.68 5.70 -22.97
N ASP A 254 12.56 4.78 -23.37
CA ASP A 254 12.21 3.39 -23.68
C ASP A 254 12.15 2.49 -22.43
N TRP A 255 12.68 2.95 -21.29
CA TRP A 255 12.66 2.15 -20.08
C TRP A 255 11.24 1.98 -19.54
N THR A 256 10.95 0.75 -19.13
CA THR A 256 9.74 0.42 -18.39
C THR A 256 10.09 0.02 -16.96
N ALA A 257 9.12 0.16 -16.07
CA ALA A 257 9.19 -0.28 -14.68
C ALA A 257 7.91 -1.05 -14.31
N VAL A 258 8.02 -2.05 -13.44
CA VAL A 258 6.85 -2.64 -12.79
C VAL A 258 6.65 -1.97 -11.45
N VAL A 259 5.45 -1.45 -11.18
CA VAL A 259 5.12 -0.81 -9.91
C VAL A 259 4.01 -1.57 -9.21
N MET A 260 4.27 -2.05 -7.99
CA MET A 260 3.28 -2.67 -7.11
C MET A 260 2.64 -1.61 -6.22
N LYS A 261 1.29 -1.62 -6.13
CA LYS A 261 0.60 -0.80 -5.14
C LYS A 261 0.85 -1.38 -3.74
N LYS A 262 1.44 -0.56 -2.88
CA LYS A 262 1.59 -0.82 -1.44
C LYS A 262 0.90 0.22 -0.56
N ASN A 263 0.50 1.34 -1.13
CA ASN A 263 -0.16 2.41 -0.41
C ASN A 263 -1.28 3.02 -1.25
N ARG A 264 -2.13 3.82 -0.62
CA ARG A 264 -3.08 4.68 -1.33
C ARG A 264 -2.59 6.10 -1.37
N CYS A 265 -2.79 6.73 -2.50
CA CYS A 265 -2.67 8.17 -2.62
C CYS A 265 -4.08 8.78 -2.64
N PRO A 266 -4.60 9.24 -1.48
CA PRO A 266 -5.99 9.63 -1.38
C PRO A 266 -6.27 10.94 -2.15
N PRO A 267 -7.53 11.21 -2.54
CA PRO A 267 -7.86 12.32 -3.43
C PRO A 267 -7.57 13.71 -2.88
N HIS A 268 -7.37 13.84 -1.55
CA HIS A 268 -6.96 15.09 -0.92
C HIS A 268 -5.43 15.30 -0.89
N SER A 269 -4.64 14.28 -1.23
CA SER A 269 -3.18 14.39 -1.34
C SER A 269 -2.76 15.11 -2.62
N HIS A 270 -1.63 15.82 -2.54
CA HIS A 270 -1.08 16.54 -3.68
C HIS A 270 -0.78 15.58 -4.84
N GLY A 271 -1.26 15.89 -6.05
CA GLY A 271 -1.08 15.05 -7.24
C GLY A 271 -2.18 14.00 -7.46
N CYS A 272 -2.89 13.58 -6.41
CA CYS A 272 -3.85 12.46 -6.46
C CYS A 272 -5.32 12.88 -6.57
N ALA A 273 -5.58 14.19 -6.55
CA ALA A 273 -6.91 14.76 -6.70
C ALA A 273 -7.53 14.52 -8.10
N GLY A 274 -8.86 14.46 -8.12
CA GLY A 274 -9.65 14.62 -9.35
C GLY A 274 -9.92 13.35 -10.15
N ASN A 275 -9.97 12.18 -9.50
CA ASN A 275 -10.33 10.89 -10.13
C ASN A 275 -9.48 10.53 -11.37
N LYS A 276 -8.22 11.00 -11.41
CA LYS A 276 -7.30 10.70 -12.50
C LYS A 276 -6.28 9.63 -12.08
N PRO A 277 -5.81 8.79 -13.02
CA PRO A 277 -4.71 7.87 -12.76
C PRO A 277 -3.48 8.61 -12.24
N HIS A 278 -3.03 8.25 -11.04
CA HIS A 278 -1.83 8.78 -10.43
C HIS A 278 -1.10 7.68 -9.65
N PHE A 279 0.23 7.67 -9.75
CA PHE A 279 1.10 6.80 -8.96
C PHE A 279 2.20 7.62 -8.28
N ASP A 280 2.20 7.66 -6.96
CA ASP A 280 3.30 8.23 -6.19
C ASP A 280 4.36 7.15 -5.94
N ILE A 281 5.58 7.31 -6.44
CA ILE A 281 6.61 6.26 -6.39
C ILE A 281 7.39 6.33 -5.09
N ALA A 282 7.52 5.19 -4.42
CA ALA A 282 8.37 5.06 -3.24
C ALA A 282 9.85 5.06 -3.68
N ALA A 283 10.51 6.22 -3.57
CA ALA A 283 11.89 6.43 -4.00
C ALA A 283 12.72 7.04 -2.85
N PRO A 284 13.60 6.26 -2.19
CA PRO A 284 14.40 6.75 -1.07
C PRO A 284 15.21 8.00 -1.41
N GLY A 285 15.15 9.01 -0.54
CA GLY A 285 15.81 10.30 -0.75
C GLY A 285 15.02 11.30 -1.58
N PHE A 286 13.91 10.89 -2.21
CA PHE A 286 13.10 11.77 -3.06
C PHE A 286 11.87 12.34 -2.33
N ASP A 287 11.81 12.31 -1.00
CA ASP A 287 10.67 12.91 -0.30
C ASP A 287 10.66 14.44 -0.46
N ASN A 288 9.51 15.06 -0.65
CA ASN A 288 9.40 16.51 -0.67
C ASN A 288 8.66 16.99 0.59
N LEU A 289 9.42 17.51 1.57
CA LEU A 289 8.90 17.82 2.91
C LEU A 289 7.83 18.91 2.89
N GLN A 290 7.72 19.70 1.82
CA GLN A 290 6.64 20.67 1.66
C GLN A 290 5.27 20.00 1.46
N TYR A 291 5.24 18.81 0.87
CA TYR A 291 4.03 18.08 0.52
C TYR A 291 3.84 16.78 1.32
N SER A 292 4.90 16.29 1.95
CA SER A 292 4.88 15.09 2.78
C SER A 292 4.05 15.31 4.05
N THR A 293 3.08 14.44 4.31
CA THR A 293 2.14 14.57 5.44
C THR A 293 2.44 13.60 6.58
N ALA A 294 3.26 12.57 6.36
CA ALA A 294 3.50 11.47 7.29
C ALA A 294 4.99 11.12 7.49
N ASN A 295 5.91 12.05 7.19
CA ASN A 295 7.34 11.77 7.31
C ASN A 295 7.77 11.48 8.75
N VAL A 296 8.29 10.27 8.97
CA VAL A 296 8.80 9.77 10.26
C VAL A 296 10.28 9.38 10.18
N CYS A 297 10.95 9.65 9.06
CA CYS A 297 12.35 9.35 8.85
C CYS A 297 13.22 10.03 9.92
N GLY A 298 14.03 9.24 10.64
CA GLY A 298 14.84 9.72 11.77
C GLY A 298 14.06 10.16 13.01
N VAL A 299 12.73 10.14 12.97
CA VAL A 299 11.86 10.40 14.14
C VAL A 299 11.53 9.09 14.85
N ARG A 300 11.17 8.05 14.09
CA ARG A 300 10.88 6.71 14.64
C ARG A 300 12.09 5.79 14.55
N PRO A 301 12.26 4.89 15.55
CA PRO A 301 13.30 3.88 15.50
C PRO A 301 13.11 2.96 14.28
N GLY A 302 14.22 2.41 13.78
CA GLY A 302 14.19 1.44 12.68
C GLY A 302 14.02 2.03 11.27
N THR A 303 13.75 3.34 11.11
CA THR A 303 13.64 3.97 9.78
C THR A 303 14.97 3.98 9.01
N GLY A 304 16.10 3.91 9.72
CA GLY A 304 17.44 3.90 9.14
C GLY A 304 17.98 5.28 8.74
N PHE A 305 17.14 6.32 8.74
CA PHE A 305 17.52 7.71 8.46
C PHE A 305 17.92 8.44 9.75
N ALA A 306 18.82 9.41 9.62
CA ALA A 306 19.24 10.30 10.71
C ALA A 306 18.24 11.45 10.94
N SER A 307 17.50 11.85 9.90
CA SER A 307 16.50 12.91 9.98
C SER A 307 15.53 12.87 8.78
N GLN A 308 14.46 13.64 8.87
CA GLN A 308 13.53 13.86 7.76
C GLN A 308 14.22 14.57 6.57
N GLN A 309 15.16 15.47 6.85
CA GLN A 309 15.92 16.17 5.80
C GLN A 309 16.78 15.20 4.98
N GLN A 310 17.29 14.13 5.59
CA GLN A 310 18.05 13.13 4.85
C GLN A 310 17.17 12.38 3.84
N SER A 311 15.86 12.20 4.11
CA SER A 311 14.94 11.60 3.13
C SER A 311 14.51 12.56 2.01
N GLU A 312 14.83 13.86 2.11
CA GLU A 312 14.59 14.90 1.08
C GLU A 312 15.85 15.23 0.25
N THR A 313 16.97 14.54 0.44
CA THR A 313 18.26 14.81 -0.26
C THR A 313 18.11 15.06 -1.77
N LEU A 314 17.20 14.35 -2.44
CA LEU A 314 16.83 14.49 -3.84
C LEU A 314 15.40 15.01 -4.07
N GLY A 315 14.60 15.28 -3.03
CA GLY A 315 13.19 15.67 -3.15
C GLY A 315 12.94 16.94 -3.98
N LYS A 316 13.94 17.82 -4.06
CA LYS A 316 13.93 19.06 -4.85
C LYS A 316 15.06 19.09 -5.88
N TRP A 317 15.47 17.93 -6.40
CA TRP A 317 16.56 17.78 -7.37
C TRP A 317 16.47 18.77 -8.55
N TYR A 318 15.26 19.13 -8.98
CA TYR A 318 14.98 20.06 -10.09
C TYR A 318 15.42 21.51 -9.83
N SER A 319 15.84 21.83 -8.60
CA SER A 319 16.46 23.12 -8.27
C SER A 319 17.95 23.20 -8.63
N GLN A 320 18.60 22.06 -8.87
CA GLN A 320 20.06 21.97 -9.05
C GLN A 320 20.51 21.04 -10.19
N CYS A 321 19.64 20.16 -10.69
CA CYS A 321 19.93 19.24 -11.79
C CYS A 321 18.85 19.31 -12.87
N ALA A 322 19.22 19.06 -14.13
CA ALA A 322 18.27 19.04 -15.24
C ALA A 322 17.45 17.74 -15.29
N ASN A 323 17.96 16.68 -14.67
CA ASN A 323 17.28 15.40 -14.52
C ASN A 323 17.80 14.65 -13.28
N THR A 324 17.09 13.60 -12.87
CA THR A 324 17.47 12.83 -11.68
C THR A 324 18.81 12.11 -11.81
N ALA A 325 19.26 11.76 -13.02
CA ALA A 325 20.50 11.01 -13.22
C ALA A 325 21.74 11.87 -12.95
N GLU A 326 21.70 13.17 -13.29
CA GLU A 326 22.76 14.13 -12.94
C GLU A 326 22.95 14.27 -11.43
N CYS A 327 21.86 14.18 -10.68
CA CYS A 327 21.85 14.28 -9.22
C CYS A 327 22.13 12.93 -8.53
N GLN A 328 22.34 11.83 -9.25
CA GLN A 328 22.46 10.48 -8.69
C GLN A 328 23.54 10.35 -7.61
N HIS A 329 24.63 11.12 -7.71
CA HIS A 329 25.71 11.13 -6.72
C HIS A 329 25.24 11.52 -5.31
N LEU A 330 24.14 12.28 -5.18
CA LEU A 330 23.57 12.65 -3.88
C LEU A 330 23.00 11.45 -3.12
N CYS A 331 22.69 10.34 -3.80
CA CYS A 331 22.29 9.09 -3.15
C CYS A 331 23.36 8.54 -2.20
N ASP A 332 24.64 8.94 -2.35
CA ASP A 332 25.73 8.52 -1.45
C ASP A 332 25.55 9.06 -0.02
N GLY A 333 24.76 10.14 0.15
CA GLY A 333 24.41 10.70 1.45
C GLY A 333 23.29 9.95 2.18
N LEU A 334 22.65 8.97 1.54
CA LEU A 334 21.61 8.15 2.16
C LEU A 334 22.21 6.99 2.97
N PRO A 335 21.45 6.41 3.92
CA PRO A 335 21.89 5.21 4.61
C PRO A 335 22.12 4.06 3.61
N ALA A 336 23.14 3.22 3.86
CA ALA A 336 23.65 2.23 2.91
C ALA A 336 22.56 1.35 2.26
N ALA A 337 21.57 0.90 3.06
CA ALA A 337 20.46 0.07 2.60
C ALA A 337 19.58 0.72 1.52
N PHE A 338 19.58 2.05 1.40
CA PHE A 338 18.74 2.80 0.47
C PHE A 338 19.49 3.30 -0.77
N GLN A 339 20.84 3.31 -0.73
CA GLN A 339 21.65 3.91 -1.78
C GLN A 339 21.44 3.23 -3.14
N LYS A 340 21.36 1.88 -3.16
CA LYS A 340 21.16 1.12 -4.40
C LYS A 340 19.84 1.49 -5.07
N GLY A 341 18.74 1.46 -4.31
CA GLY A 341 17.41 1.81 -4.82
C GLY A 341 17.32 3.27 -5.26
N CYS A 342 17.86 4.20 -4.47
CA CYS A 342 17.95 5.61 -4.84
C CYS A 342 18.64 5.81 -6.19
N LYS A 343 19.82 5.19 -6.37
CA LYS A 343 20.59 5.30 -7.62
C LYS A 343 19.85 4.70 -8.80
N LEU A 344 19.18 3.57 -8.60
CA LEU A 344 18.39 2.93 -9.66
C LEU A 344 17.26 3.84 -10.14
N PHE A 345 16.47 4.42 -9.22
CA PHE A 345 15.43 5.37 -9.61
C PHE A 345 16.01 6.64 -10.24
N ALA A 346 17.08 7.20 -9.66
CA ALA A 346 17.75 8.37 -10.20
C ALA A 346 18.21 8.16 -11.65
N SER A 347 18.73 6.96 -11.97
CA SER A 347 19.20 6.59 -13.31
C SER A 347 18.09 6.56 -14.37
N TRP A 348 16.82 6.49 -13.98
CA TRP A 348 15.70 6.62 -14.92
C TRP A 348 15.73 7.99 -15.62
N GLY A 349 16.20 9.02 -14.90
CA GLY A 349 16.47 10.35 -15.44
C GLY A 349 15.19 11.13 -15.70
N TRP A 350 14.31 11.23 -14.71
CA TRP A 350 13.14 12.08 -14.80
C TRP A 350 13.57 13.54 -15.02
N ARG A 351 12.93 14.21 -15.97
CA ARG A 351 13.16 15.64 -16.27
C ARG A 351 12.22 16.58 -15.53
N ARG A 352 11.24 16.04 -14.80
CA ARG A 352 10.31 16.78 -13.94
C ARG A 352 9.90 15.90 -12.77
N GLY A 353 9.61 16.50 -11.62
CA GLY A 353 9.13 15.76 -10.44
C GLY A 353 7.69 15.22 -10.59
N ASN A 354 6.93 15.72 -11.57
CA ASN A 354 5.53 15.35 -11.78
C ASN A 354 5.17 15.03 -13.26
N PRO A 355 5.80 14.02 -13.90
CA PRO A 355 5.50 13.67 -15.28
C PRO A 355 4.01 13.29 -15.43
N SER A 356 3.39 13.68 -16.56
CA SER A 356 1.94 13.53 -16.78
C SER A 356 1.55 12.77 -18.04
N GLY A 357 2.53 12.45 -18.91
CA GLY A 357 2.36 11.63 -20.10
C GLY A 357 2.77 10.17 -19.89
N VAL A 358 2.65 9.67 -18.66
CA VAL A 358 3.14 8.33 -18.31
C VAL A 358 2.18 7.30 -18.88
N LYS A 359 2.74 6.33 -19.60
CA LYS A 359 2.00 5.19 -20.13
C LYS A 359 1.95 4.08 -19.08
N PHE A 360 0.82 3.41 -19.00
CA PHE A 360 0.62 2.35 -18.02
C PHE A 360 -0.29 1.26 -18.57
N ARG A 361 -0.13 0.06 -18.03
CA ARG A 361 -1.06 -1.05 -18.20
C ARG A 361 -1.04 -1.97 -17.00
N ALA A 362 -2.17 -2.57 -16.68
CA ALA A 362 -2.23 -3.61 -15.67
C ALA A 362 -1.46 -4.85 -16.13
N VAL A 363 -0.65 -5.42 -15.23
CA VAL A 363 0.10 -6.65 -15.48
C VAL A 363 0.06 -7.54 -14.25
N GLU A 364 0.28 -8.83 -14.47
CA GLU A 364 0.60 -9.73 -13.37
C GLU A 364 1.93 -9.32 -12.74
N CYS A 365 2.02 -9.30 -11.42
CA CYS A 365 3.30 -9.03 -10.77
C CYS A 365 4.31 -10.14 -11.10
N PRO A 366 5.60 -9.81 -11.34
CA PRO A 366 6.66 -10.81 -11.37
C PRO A 366 6.69 -11.58 -10.04
N GLN A 367 6.70 -12.92 -10.09
CA GLN A 367 6.58 -13.73 -8.87
C GLN A 367 7.72 -13.47 -7.89
N ALA A 368 8.95 -13.28 -8.39
CA ALA A 368 10.09 -12.94 -7.54
C ALA A 368 9.92 -11.57 -6.86
N PHE A 369 9.25 -10.62 -7.50
CA PHE A 369 8.91 -9.34 -6.89
C PHE A 369 7.87 -9.50 -5.78
N VAL A 370 6.84 -10.31 -6.01
CA VAL A 370 5.82 -10.68 -4.99
C VAL A 370 6.48 -11.34 -3.80
N SER A 371 7.34 -12.34 -4.02
CA SER A 371 8.06 -13.03 -2.95
C SER A 371 8.97 -12.09 -2.16
N HIS A 372 9.70 -11.20 -2.85
CA HIS A 372 10.52 -10.18 -2.21
C HIS A 372 9.68 -9.27 -1.32
N VAL A 373 8.68 -8.58 -1.88
CA VAL A 373 7.84 -7.63 -1.13
C VAL A 373 7.09 -8.31 0.03
N GLY A 374 6.50 -9.48 -0.22
CA GLY A 374 5.75 -10.23 0.79
C GLY A 374 6.62 -10.73 1.96
N SER A 375 7.94 -10.84 1.78
CA SER A 375 8.86 -11.24 2.85
C SER A 375 9.30 -10.09 3.77
N LEU A 376 9.13 -8.84 3.34
CA LEU A 376 9.75 -7.69 4.00
C LEU A 376 8.91 -7.07 5.12
N PHE A 377 7.62 -7.41 5.22
CA PHE A 377 6.74 -6.89 6.25
C PHE A 377 5.77 -7.96 6.71
N GLY A 378 5.69 -8.18 8.03
CA GLY A 378 4.82 -9.18 8.64
C GLY A 378 4.16 -8.67 9.92
N ALA A 379 3.56 -9.58 10.69
CA ALA A 379 2.86 -9.24 11.92
C ALA A 379 3.72 -8.48 12.94
N GLY A 380 5.04 -8.71 12.92
CA GLY A 380 5.99 -8.03 13.78
C GLY A 380 6.47 -6.65 13.31
N GLY A 381 6.00 -6.15 12.16
CA GLY A 381 6.55 -5.00 11.44
C GLY A 381 7.48 -5.42 10.30
N PRO A 382 8.41 -4.54 9.87
CA PRO A 382 9.44 -4.90 8.93
C PRO A 382 10.21 -6.13 9.37
N ALA A 383 10.48 -7.04 8.44
CA ALA A 383 11.45 -8.09 8.67
C ALA A 383 12.79 -7.43 8.99
N LEU A 384 13.40 -7.80 10.11
CA LEU A 384 14.77 -7.42 10.38
C LEU A 384 15.61 -8.01 9.24
N LEU A 385 16.35 -7.15 8.54
CA LEU A 385 17.41 -7.61 7.66
C LEU A 385 18.41 -8.34 8.56
N GLU A 386 18.27 -9.66 8.70
CA GLU A 386 19.37 -10.48 9.16
C GLU A 386 20.49 -10.22 8.16
N THR A 387 21.52 -9.53 8.64
CA THR A 387 22.71 -9.22 7.86
C THR A 387 23.31 -10.53 7.37
N ALA A 388 23.12 -10.82 6.08
CA ALA A 388 23.84 -11.87 5.38
C ALA A 388 25.28 -11.45 5.12
#